data_AF-A0A959L3C3-F1
#
_entry.id   AF-A0A959L3C3-F1
#
_cell.length_a   1.000
_cell.length_b   1.000
_cell.length_c   1.000
_cell.angle_alpha   90.00
_cell.angle_beta   90.00
_cell.angle_gamma   90.00
#
_symmetry.space_group_name_H-M   'P 1'
#
loop_
_entity.id
_entity.type
_entity.pdbx_description
1 polymer ?
#
loop_
_entity_poly.entity_id
_entity_poly.type
_entity_poly.pdbx_seq_one_letter_code
_entity_poly.pdbx_strand_id
1 'polypeptide(L)'
;MKSGNSLFAPVRLVFYILIFLFCSIISGWGQVCLSGDIVFATQAEVDRFAQNYPGCSIIGGGVIIESGEDHPIYDLQGLSQIAHIEGYLEVRNNKELLSLDGLNNLQQVDGRLTISGNTMLTSLAGLSHLKSIAESVRISSNSSLKSIDIFDKVLVIRGDLSIYYNNSLTKIVGFDDLIEIDGNVIIRENAVLSNLDGLQKLRKIRQDLLIQENNLLRDLSGFIQLQEIGQDFIVDNNASFTNLKGVEDLHTVGRYLQVVNNERLQSMTGLDSVQKIGGLLQIYNNPLLETLEGLNKIDKESIDNLAIIDCPRLADCAVNSICEFLGEYSEKHSISKNKSGCNTRDEILFECDRNGNSSGGASEVIRFYPNPTFGIVSIEGFSQDAENKKKKKKKK
;
A
#
# COMPACT_ATOMS: atom_id res chain seq x y z
N MET A 1 45.85 90.07 1.19
CA MET A 1 44.65 89.30 1.61
C MET A 1 43.60 89.52 0.53
N LYS A 2 43.12 88.56 -0.24
CA LYS A 2 42.77 87.17 0.03
C LYS A 2 43.06 86.30 -1.21
N SER A 3 43.63 85.12 -0.98
CA SER A 3 43.63 83.99 -1.92
C SER A 3 42.36 83.17 -1.74
N GLY A 4 41.86 82.54 -2.80
CA GLY A 4 40.84 81.49 -2.67
C GLY A 4 40.13 81.16 -3.99
N ASN A 5 40.83 80.47 -4.90
CA ASN A 5 40.25 79.89 -6.11
C ASN A 5 39.26 78.77 -5.73
N SER A 6 38.00 78.92 -6.14
CA SER A 6 36.94 77.93 -6.00
C SER A 6 36.98 76.93 -7.15
N LEU A 7 37.64 75.79 -6.96
CA LEU A 7 37.74 74.71 -7.93
C LEU A 7 37.38 73.37 -7.27
N PHE A 8 36.18 73.26 -6.69
CA PHE A 8 35.73 72.04 -5.98
C PHE A 8 34.24 71.68 -6.13
N ALA A 9 33.51 72.29 -7.08
CA ALA A 9 32.09 71.98 -7.30
C ALA A 9 31.81 70.73 -8.18
N PRO A 10 32.54 70.43 -9.28
CA PRO A 10 32.16 69.31 -10.16
C PRO A 10 32.62 67.94 -9.65
N VAL A 11 33.63 67.90 -8.77
CA VAL A 11 34.17 66.63 -8.22
C VAL A 11 33.22 66.01 -7.18
N ARG A 12 32.44 66.82 -6.45
CA ARG A 12 31.45 66.32 -5.48
C ARG A 12 30.23 65.70 -6.18
N LEU A 13 29.77 66.26 -7.29
CA LEU A 13 28.59 65.74 -8.02
C LEU A 13 28.86 64.39 -8.69
N VAL A 14 30.06 64.21 -9.26
CA VAL A 14 30.50 62.93 -9.85
C VAL A 14 30.67 61.84 -8.79
N PHE A 15 31.11 62.20 -7.57
CA PHE A 15 31.23 61.26 -6.45
C PHE A 15 29.87 60.76 -5.95
N TYR A 16 28.84 61.61 -5.90
CA TYR A 16 27.48 61.19 -5.54
C TYR A 16 26.79 60.35 -6.63
N ILE A 17 27.04 60.63 -7.92
CA ILE A 17 26.52 59.82 -9.03
C ILE A 17 27.20 58.45 -9.06
N LEU A 18 28.51 58.37 -8.80
CA LEU A 18 29.22 57.10 -8.67
C LEU A 18 28.81 56.31 -7.42
N ILE A 19 28.52 56.96 -6.28
CA ILE A 19 27.97 56.26 -5.10
C ILE A 19 26.53 55.78 -5.34
N PHE A 20 25.71 56.51 -6.09
CA PHE A 20 24.36 56.05 -6.46
C PHE A 20 24.39 54.91 -7.48
N LEU A 21 25.32 54.94 -8.45
CA LEU A 21 25.57 53.85 -9.40
C LEU A 21 26.28 52.64 -8.75
N PHE A 22 27.10 52.83 -7.72
CA PHE A 22 27.69 51.72 -6.96
C PHE A 22 26.71 51.12 -5.95
N CYS A 23 25.78 51.91 -5.40
CA CYS A 23 24.73 51.42 -4.51
C CYS A 23 23.58 50.71 -5.24
N SER A 24 23.43 50.94 -6.55
CA SER A 24 22.53 50.16 -7.42
C SER A 24 23.18 48.92 -8.03
N ILE A 25 24.46 48.65 -7.73
CA ILE A 25 25.17 47.40 -8.08
C ILE A 25 25.28 46.46 -6.85
N ILE A 26 24.83 46.89 -5.66
CA ILE A 26 24.85 46.05 -4.43
C ILE A 26 23.49 45.39 -4.15
N SER A 27 22.45 45.57 -4.97
CA SER A 27 21.21 44.78 -4.88
C SER A 27 21.30 43.44 -5.62
N GLY A 28 22.51 42.91 -5.82
CA GLY A 28 22.81 41.60 -6.43
C GLY A 28 23.19 40.53 -5.41
N TRP A 29 22.90 40.72 -4.12
CA TRP A 29 22.83 39.59 -3.21
C TRP A 29 21.53 38.88 -3.57
N GLY A 30 21.60 37.87 -4.43
CA GLY A 30 20.53 36.89 -4.52
C GLY A 30 20.23 36.48 -3.08
N GLN A 31 19.05 36.85 -2.59
CA GLN A 31 18.65 36.54 -1.24
C GLN A 31 18.84 35.04 -1.08
N VAL A 32 19.61 34.63 -0.08
CA VAL A 32 19.76 33.21 0.24
C VAL A 32 18.35 32.68 0.42
N CYS A 33 18.02 31.66 -0.36
CA CYS A 33 16.75 30.97 -0.25
C CYS A 33 16.46 30.57 1.20
N LEU A 34 15.18 30.35 1.49
CA LEU A 34 14.72 29.94 2.81
C LEU A 34 15.49 28.69 3.28
N SER A 35 16.16 28.78 4.43
CA SER A 35 16.88 27.66 5.05
C SER A 35 16.02 26.86 6.05
N GLY A 36 14.76 27.24 6.21
CA GLY A 36 13.80 26.62 7.13
C GLY A 36 12.42 26.55 6.50
N ASP A 37 11.48 26.02 7.27
CA ASP A 37 10.14 25.74 6.77
C ASP A 37 9.37 27.00 6.39
N ILE A 38 8.50 26.88 5.38
CA ILE A 38 7.57 27.94 4.96
C ILE A 38 6.14 27.39 4.94
N VAL A 39 5.21 28.21 5.42
CA VAL A 39 3.78 27.95 5.37
C VAL A 39 3.12 29.01 4.50
N PHE A 40 2.35 28.57 3.51
CA PHE A 40 1.42 29.38 2.74
C PHE A 40 0.01 29.11 3.26
N ALA A 41 -0.55 30.10 3.96
CA ALA A 41 -1.86 30.05 4.57
C ALA A 41 -2.93 30.83 3.79
N THR A 42 -2.51 31.66 2.83
CA THR A 42 -3.39 32.50 2.01
C THR A 42 -2.92 32.57 0.56
N GLN A 43 -3.85 32.83 -0.38
CA GLN A 43 -3.50 33.05 -1.78
C GLN A 43 -2.50 34.21 -1.96
N ALA A 44 -2.63 35.28 -1.18
CA ALA A 44 -1.74 36.43 -1.28
C ALA A 44 -0.27 36.10 -0.93
N GLU A 45 -0.02 35.13 -0.05
CA GLU A 45 1.33 34.66 0.27
C GLU A 45 1.93 33.86 -0.89
N VAL A 46 1.11 33.01 -1.54
CA VAL A 46 1.49 32.27 -2.75
C VAL A 46 1.86 33.25 -3.86
N ASP A 47 0.98 34.21 -4.15
CA ASP A 47 1.15 35.18 -5.24
C ASP A 47 2.39 36.07 -5.08
N ARG A 48 2.77 36.36 -3.82
CA ARG A 48 3.91 37.22 -3.49
C ARG A 48 5.22 36.46 -3.35
N PHE A 49 5.24 35.13 -3.42
CA PHE A 49 6.45 34.34 -3.18
C PHE A 49 7.62 34.80 -4.07
N ALA A 50 7.42 34.89 -5.38
CA ALA A 50 8.44 35.34 -6.32
C ALA A 50 8.90 36.79 -6.10
N GLN A 51 8.07 37.65 -5.50
CA GLN A 51 8.41 39.03 -5.16
C GLN A 51 9.22 39.10 -3.86
N ASN A 52 8.86 38.26 -2.87
CA ASN A 52 9.50 38.21 -1.57
C ASN A 52 10.83 37.43 -1.59
N TYR A 53 10.96 36.46 -2.50
CA TYR A 53 12.13 35.60 -2.65
C TYR A 53 12.53 35.47 -4.12
N PRO A 54 12.95 36.57 -4.77
CA PRO A 54 13.22 36.59 -6.21
C PRO A 54 14.31 35.60 -6.61
N GLY A 55 13.98 34.72 -7.57
CA GLY A 55 14.91 33.71 -8.10
C GLY A 55 15.17 32.53 -7.16
N CYS A 56 14.43 32.41 -6.06
CA CYS A 56 14.59 31.32 -5.12
C CYS A 56 14.01 30.00 -5.68
N SER A 57 14.89 29.11 -6.14
CA SER A 57 14.53 27.82 -6.73
C SER A 57 14.69 26.62 -5.81
N ILE A 58 15.33 26.78 -4.65
CA ILE A 58 15.58 25.71 -3.67
C ILE A 58 15.04 26.15 -2.32
N ILE A 59 14.24 25.35 -1.63
CA ILE A 59 13.82 25.63 -0.25
C ILE A 59 14.52 24.63 0.66
N GLY A 60 15.33 25.11 1.60
CA GLY A 60 16.13 24.30 2.51
C GLY A 60 15.34 23.63 3.64
N GLY A 61 14.08 24.05 3.86
CA GLY A 61 13.14 23.41 4.79
C GLY A 61 11.93 22.80 4.09
N GLY A 62 10.91 22.47 4.88
CA GLY A 62 9.62 21.99 4.39
C GLY A 62 8.70 23.09 3.88
N VAL A 63 7.78 22.73 2.99
CA VAL A 63 6.74 23.60 2.44
C VAL A 63 5.38 23.07 2.86
N ILE A 64 4.58 23.89 3.53
CA ILE A 64 3.17 23.61 3.83
C ILE A 64 2.31 24.60 3.05
N ILE A 65 1.36 24.10 2.28
CA ILE A 65 0.33 24.87 1.60
C ILE A 65 -1.00 24.44 2.19
N GLU A 66 -1.57 25.27 3.05
CA GLU A 66 -2.80 24.97 3.78
C GLU A 66 -3.64 26.23 4.03
N SER A 67 -4.79 26.33 3.37
CA SER A 67 -5.76 27.39 3.63
C SER A 67 -6.80 27.03 4.70
N GLY A 68 -7.16 28.01 5.52
CA GLY A 68 -8.42 27.99 6.29
C GLY A 68 -9.64 28.35 5.43
N GLU A 69 -10.85 28.17 5.97
CA GLU A 69 -12.10 28.41 5.21
C GLU A 69 -12.29 29.85 4.73
N ASP A 70 -11.75 30.83 5.46
CA ASP A 70 -11.92 32.26 5.15
C ASP A 70 -10.92 32.80 4.10
N HIS A 71 -9.86 32.03 3.79
CA HIS A 71 -8.74 32.47 2.96
C HIS A 71 -8.30 31.37 1.98
N PRO A 72 -9.16 30.97 1.03
CA PRO A 72 -8.89 29.84 0.15
C PRO A 72 -7.64 30.07 -0.71
N ILE A 73 -6.85 29.01 -0.87
CA ILE A 73 -5.81 28.91 -1.89
C ILE A 73 -6.41 28.12 -3.05
N TYR A 74 -6.39 28.70 -4.25
CA TYR A 74 -6.98 28.13 -5.46
C TYR A 74 -6.02 28.13 -6.67
N ASP A 75 -4.87 28.81 -6.56
CA ASP A 75 -3.85 28.87 -7.60
C ASP A 75 -2.44 28.79 -6.99
N LEU A 76 -1.51 28.06 -7.62
CA LEU A 76 -0.12 27.92 -7.14
C LEU A 76 0.91 28.56 -8.09
N GLN A 77 0.51 29.35 -9.10
CA GLN A 77 1.44 29.85 -10.12
C GLN A 77 2.58 30.71 -9.54
N GLY A 78 2.32 31.40 -8.42
CA GLY A 78 3.33 32.15 -7.68
C GLY A 78 4.52 31.32 -7.19
N LEU A 79 4.39 29.98 -7.16
CA LEU A 79 5.41 29.03 -6.72
C LEU A 79 6.23 28.43 -7.88
N SER A 80 5.96 28.84 -9.13
CA SER A 80 6.56 28.25 -10.33
C SER A 80 8.08 28.29 -10.41
N GLN A 81 8.75 29.14 -9.63
CA GLN A 81 10.21 29.16 -9.57
C GLN A 81 10.83 28.02 -8.73
N ILE A 82 10.06 27.33 -7.88
CA ILE A 82 10.57 26.29 -6.98
C ILE A 82 10.88 25.03 -7.79
N ALA A 83 12.12 24.57 -7.70
CA ALA A 83 12.62 23.38 -8.37
C ALA A 83 13.00 22.25 -7.40
N HIS A 84 13.35 22.57 -6.15
CA HIS A 84 13.77 21.59 -5.15
C HIS A 84 13.33 22.02 -3.75
N ILE A 85 12.81 21.08 -2.98
CA ILE A 85 12.52 21.22 -1.56
C ILE A 85 13.38 20.20 -0.80
N GLU A 86 14.33 20.67 0.01
CA GLU A 86 15.22 19.83 0.83
C GLU A 86 14.50 19.24 2.05
N GLY A 87 13.34 19.79 2.42
CA GLY A 87 12.42 19.21 3.40
C GLY A 87 11.25 18.47 2.75
N TYR A 88 10.10 18.50 3.43
CA TYR A 88 8.85 17.90 2.98
C TYR A 88 7.99 18.86 2.14
N LEU A 89 7.06 18.33 1.35
CA LEU A 89 5.99 19.10 0.72
C LEU A 89 4.63 18.59 1.23
N GLU A 90 3.85 19.47 1.84
CA GLU A 90 2.47 19.21 2.22
C GLU A 90 1.52 20.19 1.53
N VAL A 91 0.66 19.70 0.64
CA VAL A 91 -0.45 20.45 0.08
C VAL A 91 -1.72 19.90 0.70
N ARG A 92 -2.28 20.60 1.69
CA ARG A 92 -3.39 20.07 2.48
C ARG A 92 -4.51 21.06 2.75
N ASN A 93 -5.74 20.54 2.80
CA ASN A 93 -6.96 21.28 3.15
C ASN A 93 -7.29 22.50 2.27
N ASN A 94 -6.80 22.54 1.02
CA ASN A 94 -7.15 23.59 0.06
C ASN A 94 -8.40 23.18 -0.73
N LYS A 95 -9.59 23.41 -0.15
CA LYS A 95 -10.87 22.92 -0.68
C LYS A 95 -11.21 23.46 -2.07
N GLU A 96 -10.71 24.63 -2.44
CA GLU A 96 -10.95 25.29 -3.74
C GLU A 96 -9.84 25.04 -4.78
N LEU A 97 -8.75 24.35 -4.40
CA LEU A 97 -7.62 24.08 -5.29
C LEU A 97 -7.97 23.01 -6.33
N LEU A 98 -7.97 23.39 -7.61
CA LEU A 98 -8.36 22.52 -8.74
C LEU A 98 -7.20 21.72 -9.34
N SER A 99 -6.00 22.30 -9.34
CA SER A 99 -4.77 21.72 -9.86
C SER A 99 -3.56 22.11 -9.02
N LEU A 100 -2.45 21.40 -9.20
CA LEU A 100 -1.15 21.76 -8.64
C LEU A 100 -0.32 22.62 -9.61
N ASP A 101 -0.96 23.22 -10.61
CA ASP A 101 -0.26 24.04 -11.61
C ASP A 101 0.43 25.22 -10.92
N GLY A 102 1.71 25.38 -11.25
CA GLY A 102 2.61 26.25 -10.49
C GLY A 102 3.66 25.48 -9.69
N LEU A 103 3.53 24.17 -9.54
CA LEU A 103 4.63 23.30 -9.06
C LEU A 103 5.36 22.56 -10.19
N ASN A 104 5.07 22.91 -11.45
CA ASN A 104 5.53 22.19 -12.64
C ASN A 104 7.07 22.09 -12.77
N ASN A 105 7.82 22.97 -12.12
CA ASN A 105 9.28 22.97 -12.13
C ASN A 105 9.89 22.16 -10.98
N LEU A 106 9.09 21.69 -10.02
CA LEU A 106 9.54 20.91 -8.88
C LEU A 106 10.02 19.53 -9.35
N GLN A 107 11.32 19.29 -9.20
CA GLN A 107 11.98 18.06 -9.64
C GLN A 107 12.31 17.12 -8.48
N GLN A 108 12.43 17.64 -7.26
CA GLN A 108 12.90 16.88 -6.11
C GLN A 108 12.28 17.36 -4.81
N VAL A 109 11.85 16.40 -3.99
CA VAL A 109 11.46 16.58 -2.59
C VAL A 109 12.24 15.56 -1.77
N ASP A 110 13.09 16.03 -0.86
CA ASP A 110 13.97 15.16 -0.05
C ASP A 110 13.27 14.62 1.20
N GLY A 111 12.13 15.18 1.58
CA GLY A 111 11.27 14.67 2.65
C GLY A 111 10.04 13.94 2.12
N ARG A 112 9.04 13.80 3.00
CA ARG A 112 7.72 13.28 2.65
C ARG A 112 6.95 14.20 1.69
N LEU A 113 6.13 13.59 0.83
CA LEU A 113 5.11 14.25 0.02
C LEU A 113 3.72 13.93 0.58
N THR A 114 2.97 14.95 0.98
CA THR A 114 1.58 14.82 1.44
C THR A 114 0.66 15.67 0.57
N ILE A 115 -0.29 15.04 -0.14
CA ILE A 115 -1.38 15.73 -0.84
C ILE A 115 -2.69 15.28 -0.18
N SER A 116 -3.29 16.12 0.67
CA SER A 116 -4.41 15.68 1.51
C SER A 116 -5.56 16.67 1.68
N GLY A 117 -6.80 16.23 1.50
CA GLY A 117 -7.97 17.08 1.80
C GLY A 117 -8.19 18.22 0.81
N ASN A 118 -7.62 18.13 -0.40
CA ASN A 118 -7.89 19.08 -1.49
C ASN A 118 -9.07 18.54 -2.30
N THR A 119 -10.29 18.73 -1.79
CA THR A 119 -11.49 18.01 -2.23
C THR A 119 -11.87 18.25 -3.70
N MET A 120 -11.49 19.40 -4.27
CA MET A 120 -11.73 19.75 -5.68
C MET A 120 -10.54 19.44 -6.60
N LEU A 121 -9.42 18.96 -6.07
CA LEU A 121 -8.24 18.61 -6.85
C LEU A 121 -8.54 17.42 -7.76
N THR A 122 -8.36 17.59 -9.07
CA THR A 122 -8.74 16.56 -10.05
C THR A 122 -7.57 15.74 -10.58
N SER A 123 -6.34 16.27 -10.51
CA SER A 123 -5.13 15.65 -11.02
C SER A 123 -3.89 16.13 -10.24
N LEU A 124 -2.80 15.37 -10.34
CA LEU A 124 -1.49 15.74 -9.77
C LEU A 124 -0.51 16.27 -10.83
N ALA A 125 -0.97 16.59 -12.06
CA ALA A 125 -0.10 16.91 -13.20
C ALA A 125 0.91 18.04 -12.94
N GLY A 126 0.61 18.94 -12.01
CA GLY A 126 1.53 19.96 -11.52
C GLY A 126 2.84 19.43 -10.94
N LEU A 127 2.93 18.13 -10.63
CA LEU A 127 4.11 17.44 -10.11
C LEU A 127 4.74 16.47 -11.12
N SER A 128 4.38 16.56 -12.40
CA SER A 128 4.81 15.62 -13.45
C SER A 128 6.32 15.56 -13.73
N HIS A 129 7.11 16.53 -13.24
CA HIS A 129 8.57 16.54 -13.36
C HIS A 129 9.30 16.02 -12.12
N LEU A 130 8.57 15.54 -11.11
CA LEU A 130 9.15 15.02 -9.89
C LEU A 130 9.91 13.71 -10.18
N LYS A 131 11.23 13.73 -10.02
CA LYS A 131 12.11 12.60 -10.34
C LYS A 131 12.35 11.68 -9.15
N SER A 132 12.27 12.22 -7.95
CA SER A 132 12.56 11.48 -6.72
C SER A 132 11.79 12.04 -5.54
N ILE A 133 11.36 11.13 -4.67
CA ILE A 133 10.87 11.40 -3.32
C ILE A 133 11.71 10.56 -2.40
N ALA A 134 12.39 11.17 -1.43
CA ALA A 134 13.31 10.41 -0.61
C ALA A 134 12.64 9.72 0.59
N GLU A 135 11.44 10.12 1.02
CA GLU A 135 10.75 9.50 2.17
C GLU A 135 9.38 8.90 1.79
N SER A 136 8.30 9.30 2.49
CA SER A 136 6.94 8.75 2.36
C SER A 136 6.09 9.55 1.35
N VAL A 137 5.15 8.86 0.71
CA VAL A 137 4.10 9.45 -0.14
C VAL A 137 2.73 9.22 0.50
N ARG A 138 1.99 10.30 0.74
CA ARG A 138 0.61 10.26 1.25
C ARG A 138 -0.33 11.02 0.33
N ILE A 139 -1.31 10.32 -0.24
CA ILE A 139 -2.37 10.92 -1.08
C ILE A 139 -3.71 10.54 -0.46
N SER A 140 -4.36 11.49 0.20
CA SER A 140 -5.57 11.18 0.96
C SER A 140 -6.67 12.21 0.92
N SER A 141 -7.92 11.77 1.03
CA SER A 141 -9.07 12.68 1.15
C SER A 141 -9.19 13.70 -0.01
N ASN A 142 -8.68 13.37 -1.21
CA ASN A 142 -8.85 14.20 -2.41
C ASN A 142 -10.02 13.62 -3.22
N SER A 143 -11.25 13.93 -2.79
CA SER A 143 -12.46 13.26 -3.28
C SER A 143 -12.71 13.34 -4.79
N SER A 144 -12.15 14.36 -5.48
CA SER A 144 -12.28 14.56 -6.93
C SER A 144 -11.08 14.02 -7.74
N LEU A 145 -10.03 13.52 -7.08
CA LEU A 145 -8.82 13.03 -7.75
C LEU A 145 -9.14 11.73 -8.49
N LYS A 146 -8.85 11.69 -9.80
CA LYS A 146 -9.25 10.56 -10.67
C LYS A 146 -8.14 9.55 -10.93
N SER A 147 -6.89 10.00 -10.93
CA SER A 147 -5.70 9.20 -11.15
C SER A 147 -4.52 9.75 -10.38
N ILE A 148 -3.61 8.86 -10.04
CA ILE A 148 -2.23 9.16 -9.68
C ILE A 148 -1.42 8.71 -10.89
N ASP A 149 -0.57 9.57 -11.46
CA ASP A 149 0.13 9.33 -12.74
C ASP A 149 1.46 10.11 -12.85
N ILE A 150 2.16 10.31 -11.73
CA ILE A 150 3.30 11.25 -11.64
C ILE A 150 4.61 10.67 -11.10
N PHE A 151 4.66 9.39 -10.73
CA PHE A 151 5.84 8.77 -10.09
C PHE A 151 6.56 7.77 -11.02
N ASP A 152 6.44 7.95 -12.33
CA ASP A 152 6.94 7.03 -13.35
C ASP A 152 8.48 6.97 -13.43
N LYS A 153 9.18 7.71 -12.57
CA LYS A 153 10.65 7.70 -12.41
C LYS A 153 11.10 7.32 -11.00
N VAL A 154 10.15 7.12 -10.08
CA VAL A 154 10.47 6.78 -8.69
C VAL A 154 10.78 5.29 -8.61
N LEU A 155 12.05 4.96 -8.36
CA LEU A 155 12.51 3.57 -8.23
C LEU A 155 12.27 2.99 -6.83
N VAL A 156 12.38 3.82 -5.79
CA VAL A 156 12.32 3.41 -4.38
C VAL A 156 11.59 4.48 -3.57
N ILE A 157 10.73 4.06 -2.65
CA ILE A 157 10.15 4.91 -1.59
C ILE A 157 10.74 4.43 -0.26
N ARG A 158 11.47 5.30 0.45
CA ARG A 158 12.12 4.92 1.73
C ARG A 158 11.16 4.90 2.91
N GLY A 159 10.02 5.56 2.77
CA GLY A 159 8.96 5.57 3.76
C GLY A 159 7.75 4.77 3.32
N ASP A 160 6.57 5.23 3.74
CA ASP A 160 5.29 4.62 3.43
C ASP A 160 4.73 5.12 2.09
N LEU A 161 3.99 4.26 1.40
CA LEU A 161 3.04 4.65 0.35
C LEU A 161 1.62 4.51 0.91
N SER A 162 0.95 5.64 1.16
CA SER A 162 -0.40 5.69 1.74
C SER A 162 -1.38 6.37 0.78
N ILE A 163 -2.36 5.63 0.27
CA ILE A 163 -3.39 6.11 -0.66
C ILE A 163 -4.77 5.75 -0.13
N TYR A 164 -5.51 6.74 0.40
CA TYR A 164 -6.79 6.44 1.05
C TYR A 164 -7.81 7.58 1.07
N TYR A 165 -9.11 7.27 1.14
CA TYR A 165 -10.22 8.25 1.02
C TYR A 165 -10.23 9.07 -0.29
N ASN A 166 -9.78 8.52 -1.42
CA ASN A 166 -9.87 9.20 -2.72
C ASN A 166 -11.05 8.62 -3.53
N ASN A 167 -12.27 9.04 -3.21
CA ASN A 167 -13.51 8.40 -3.68
C ASN A 167 -13.72 8.41 -5.21
N SER A 168 -13.04 9.27 -5.96
CA SER A 168 -13.08 9.29 -7.44
C SER A 168 -11.87 8.62 -8.09
N LEU A 169 -10.91 8.11 -7.30
CA LEU A 169 -9.70 7.50 -7.81
C LEU A 169 -10.02 6.17 -8.46
N THR A 170 -9.88 6.12 -9.78
CA THR A 170 -10.27 4.92 -10.56
C THR A 170 -9.12 3.94 -10.73
N LYS A 171 -7.88 4.44 -10.72
CA LYS A 171 -6.65 3.69 -10.98
C LYS A 171 -5.46 4.34 -10.30
N ILE A 172 -4.52 3.51 -9.87
CA ILE A 172 -3.16 3.91 -9.50
C ILE A 172 -2.27 3.56 -10.69
N VAL A 173 -1.75 4.58 -11.38
CA VAL A 173 -0.81 4.43 -12.50
C VAL A 173 0.44 5.28 -12.23
N GLY A 174 1.48 5.13 -13.04
CA GLY A 174 2.68 5.96 -12.91
C GLY A 174 3.51 5.62 -11.68
N PHE A 175 3.58 4.35 -11.27
CA PHE A 175 4.67 3.81 -10.44
C PHE A 175 5.46 2.76 -11.25
N ASP A 176 5.50 2.93 -12.57
CA ASP A 176 5.85 1.89 -13.55
C ASP A 176 7.31 1.39 -13.42
N ASP A 177 8.15 2.13 -12.70
CA ASP A 177 9.55 1.82 -12.41
C ASP A 177 9.81 1.52 -10.92
N LEU A 178 8.79 1.57 -10.06
CA LEU A 178 8.92 1.34 -8.62
C LEU A 178 9.25 -0.12 -8.32
N ILE A 179 10.36 -0.36 -7.60
CA ILE A 179 10.89 -1.69 -7.31
C ILE A 179 10.77 -2.05 -5.82
N GLU A 180 10.95 -1.08 -4.92
CA GLU A 180 11.02 -1.33 -3.48
C GLU A 180 10.38 -0.21 -2.67
N ILE A 181 9.68 -0.61 -1.60
CA ILE A 181 9.15 0.29 -0.57
C ILE A 181 9.69 -0.17 0.79
N ASP A 182 10.43 0.70 1.48
CA ASP A 182 11.04 0.39 2.78
C ASP A 182 10.04 0.51 3.96
N GLY A 183 8.92 1.21 3.76
CA GLY A 183 7.82 1.35 4.70
C GLY A 183 6.61 0.47 4.35
N ASN A 184 5.43 0.94 4.74
CA ASN A 184 4.14 0.30 4.52
C ASN A 184 3.53 0.68 3.18
N VAL A 185 2.75 -0.22 2.60
CA VAL A 185 1.82 0.08 1.50
C VAL A 185 0.41 0.00 2.05
N ILE A 186 -0.26 1.15 2.12
CA ILE A 186 -1.63 1.27 2.64
C ILE A 186 -2.52 1.80 1.53
N ILE A 187 -3.37 0.93 0.97
CA ILE A 187 -4.38 1.31 -0.03
C ILE A 187 -5.73 0.99 0.56
N ARG A 188 -6.46 2.01 1.02
CA ARG A 188 -7.76 1.79 1.66
C ARG A 188 -8.82 2.82 1.37
N GLU A 189 -10.09 2.41 1.40
CA GLU A 189 -11.23 3.32 1.27
C GLU A 189 -11.18 4.17 -0.01
N ASN A 190 -10.77 3.57 -1.15
CA ASN A 190 -10.87 4.18 -2.48
C ASN A 190 -12.03 3.52 -3.22
N ALA A 191 -13.25 4.00 -2.98
CA ALA A 191 -14.50 3.30 -3.31
C ALA A 191 -14.64 2.86 -4.77
N VAL A 192 -14.06 3.60 -5.73
CA VAL A 192 -14.13 3.30 -7.17
C VAL A 192 -12.81 2.82 -7.78
N LEU A 193 -11.80 2.57 -6.95
CA LEU A 193 -10.51 2.05 -7.41
C LEU A 193 -10.72 0.65 -7.98
N SER A 194 -10.35 0.47 -9.24
CA SER A 194 -10.62 -0.76 -9.98
C SER A 194 -9.37 -1.54 -10.36
N ASN A 195 -8.19 -0.92 -10.22
CA ASN A 195 -6.94 -1.44 -10.76
C ASN A 195 -5.70 -0.82 -10.08
N LEU A 196 -4.64 -1.63 -9.93
CA LEU A 196 -3.34 -1.31 -9.35
C LEU A 196 -2.17 -1.39 -10.36
N ASP A 197 -2.43 -1.43 -11.68
CA ASP A 197 -1.42 -1.66 -12.74
C ASP A 197 -0.15 -0.80 -12.66
N GLY A 198 -0.18 0.36 -12.01
CA GLY A 198 1.02 1.16 -11.78
C GLY A 198 2.10 0.48 -10.96
N LEU A 199 1.80 -0.57 -10.18
CA LEU A 199 2.73 -1.16 -9.20
C LEU A 199 3.45 -2.42 -9.69
N GLN A 200 3.27 -2.81 -10.96
CA GLN A 200 3.62 -4.15 -11.47
C GLN A 200 5.10 -4.56 -11.35
N LYS A 201 6.03 -3.61 -11.17
CA LYS A 201 7.46 -3.89 -10.95
C LYS A 201 7.87 -3.96 -9.47
N LEU A 202 6.95 -3.68 -8.55
CA LEU A 202 7.23 -3.69 -7.12
C LEU A 202 7.57 -5.12 -6.70
N ARG A 203 8.78 -5.32 -6.17
CA ARG A 203 9.29 -6.63 -5.74
C ARG A 203 9.29 -6.81 -4.24
N LYS A 204 9.41 -5.72 -3.49
CA LYS A 204 9.62 -5.80 -2.04
C LYS A 204 8.92 -4.67 -1.30
N ILE A 205 8.18 -5.07 -0.27
CA ILE A 205 7.64 -4.18 0.76
C ILE A 205 8.28 -4.62 2.08
N ARG A 206 9.04 -3.74 2.74
CA ARG A 206 9.77 -4.14 3.97
C ARG A 206 8.89 -4.20 5.21
N GLN A 207 7.77 -3.48 5.23
CA GLN A 207 6.81 -3.50 6.33
C GLN A 207 5.52 -4.17 5.89
N ASP A 208 4.38 -3.54 6.12
CA ASP A 208 3.06 -4.12 5.90
C ASP A 208 2.48 -3.75 4.50
N LEU A 209 1.70 -4.67 3.94
CA LEU A 209 0.81 -4.44 2.80
C LEU A 209 -0.64 -4.54 3.27
N LEU A 210 -1.35 -3.40 3.30
CA LEU A 210 -2.75 -3.29 3.69
C LEU A 210 -3.59 -2.90 2.48
N ILE A 211 -4.44 -3.82 2.02
CA ILE A 211 -5.46 -3.59 0.99
C ILE A 211 -6.83 -3.71 1.66
N GLN A 212 -7.48 -2.57 1.93
CA GLN A 212 -8.70 -2.57 2.73
C GLN A 212 -9.82 -1.72 2.14
N GLU A 213 -11.07 -2.16 2.17
CA GLU A 213 -12.22 -1.30 1.83
C GLU A 213 -12.17 -0.70 0.41
N ASN A 214 -11.56 -1.38 -0.57
CA ASN A 214 -11.54 -0.97 -1.98
C ASN A 214 -12.61 -1.75 -2.75
N ASN A 215 -13.87 -1.39 -2.56
CA ASN A 215 -15.04 -2.20 -2.94
C ASN A 215 -15.14 -2.60 -4.43
N LEU A 216 -14.51 -1.86 -5.36
CA LEU A 216 -14.52 -2.19 -6.80
C LEU A 216 -13.22 -2.82 -7.31
N LEU A 217 -12.18 -2.93 -6.47
CA LEU A 217 -10.93 -3.58 -6.85
C LEU A 217 -11.19 -5.09 -6.94
N ARG A 218 -10.76 -5.74 -8.03
CA ARG A 218 -11.12 -7.15 -8.32
C ARG A 218 -10.02 -8.15 -7.99
N ASP A 219 -8.78 -7.69 -8.05
CA ASP A 219 -7.60 -8.51 -7.88
C ASP A 219 -6.41 -7.63 -7.45
N LEU A 220 -5.27 -8.27 -7.30
CA LEU A 220 -4.01 -7.69 -6.88
C LEU A 220 -3.04 -7.55 -8.06
N SER A 221 -3.53 -7.44 -9.31
CA SER A 221 -2.73 -7.43 -10.56
C SER A 221 -1.59 -6.40 -10.59
N GLY A 222 -1.63 -5.40 -9.72
CA GLY A 222 -0.52 -4.48 -9.50
C GLY A 222 0.71 -5.10 -8.82
N PHE A 223 0.66 -6.31 -8.28
CA PHE A 223 1.74 -6.89 -7.47
C PHE A 223 2.39 -8.13 -8.12
N ILE A 224 2.28 -8.28 -9.45
CA ILE A 224 2.67 -9.51 -10.17
C ILE A 224 4.15 -9.91 -10.04
N GLN A 225 5.03 -8.99 -9.59
CA GLN A 225 6.44 -9.26 -9.31
C GLN A 225 6.79 -9.18 -7.82
N LEU A 226 5.80 -9.02 -6.94
CA LEU A 226 6.01 -8.86 -5.50
C LEU A 226 6.47 -10.19 -4.91
N GLN A 227 7.67 -10.20 -4.34
CA GLN A 227 8.35 -11.39 -3.82
C GLN A 227 8.32 -11.49 -2.29
N GLU A 228 8.34 -10.34 -1.61
CA GLU A 228 8.50 -10.27 -0.16
C GLU A 228 7.66 -9.15 0.44
N ILE A 229 6.90 -9.50 1.47
CA ILE A 229 6.28 -8.57 2.42
C ILE A 229 6.94 -8.83 3.78
N GLY A 230 7.68 -7.85 4.29
CA GLY A 230 8.55 -8.03 5.45
C GLY A 230 7.81 -8.18 6.78
N GLN A 231 6.56 -7.73 6.86
CA GLN A 231 5.70 -7.91 8.02
C GLN A 231 4.33 -8.46 7.62
N ASP A 232 3.25 -7.68 7.73
CA ASP A 232 1.89 -8.17 7.57
C ASP A 232 1.36 -7.99 6.16
N PHE A 233 0.67 -9.00 5.66
CA PHE A 233 -0.16 -8.91 4.46
C PHE A 233 -1.63 -9.02 4.86
N ILE A 234 -2.36 -7.90 4.77
CA ILE A 234 -3.75 -7.78 5.19
C ILE A 234 -4.63 -7.42 4.00
N VAL A 235 -5.57 -8.32 3.68
CA VAL A 235 -6.63 -8.13 2.69
C VAL A 235 -7.97 -8.16 3.41
N ASP A 236 -8.53 -6.99 3.67
CA ASP A 236 -9.72 -6.82 4.52
C ASP A 236 -10.85 -6.08 3.79
N ASN A 237 -12.07 -6.61 3.83
CA ASN A 237 -13.26 -5.89 3.40
C ASN A 237 -13.20 -5.37 1.95
N ASN A 238 -12.66 -6.17 1.01
CA ASN A 238 -12.67 -5.85 -0.43
C ASN A 238 -13.79 -6.62 -1.12
N ALA A 239 -14.96 -5.97 -1.24
CA ALA A 239 -16.20 -6.62 -1.65
C ALA A 239 -16.19 -7.24 -3.06
N SER A 240 -15.24 -6.88 -3.94
CA SER A 240 -15.18 -7.39 -5.33
C SER A 240 -14.14 -8.48 -5.58
N PHE A 241 -13.28 -8.81 -4.60
CA PHE A 241 -12.29 -9.88 -4.76
C PHE A 241 -12.96 -11.24 -4.91
N THR A 242 -12.53 -12.01 -5.91
CA THR A 242 -12.95 -13.42 -6.09
C THR A 242 -11.80 -14.39 -5.85
N ASN A 243 -10.57 -13.93 -5.92
CA ASN A 243 -9.32 -14.62 -5.61
C ASN A 243 -8.25 -13.57 -5.29
N LEU A 244 -7.01 -14.01 -5.09
CA LEU A 244 -5.85 -13.16 -4.77
C LEU A 244 -4.83 -13.15 -5.92
N LYS A 245 -5.29 -13.32 -7.18
CA LYS A 245 -4.40 -13.21 -8.34
C LYS A 245 -3.72 -11.85 -8.38
N GLY A 246 -2.50 -11.85 -8.89
CA GLY A 246 -1.60 -10.71 -8.89
C GLY A 246 -0.53 -10.74 -7.80
N VAL A 247 -0.49 -11.74 -6.91
CA VAL A 247 0.65 -11.98 -5.99
C VAL A 247 1.29 -13.35 -6.21
N GLU A 248 1.25 -13.86 -7.44
CA GLU A 248 1.73 -15.20 -7.81
C GLU A 248 3.24 -15.40 -7.58
N ASP A 249 4.01 -14.31 -7.50
CA ASP A 249 5.45 -14.32 -7.23
C ASP A 249 5.78 -14.11 -5.74
N LEU A 250 4.77 -14.00 -4.85
CA LEU A 250 5.00 -13.75 -3.42
C LEU A 250 5.48 -15.03 -2.73
N HIS A 251 6.68 -14.98 -2.13
CA HIS A 251 7.30 -16.13 -1.46
C HIS A 251 7.24 -16.03 0.06
N THR A 252 7.34 -14.82 0.61
CA THR A 252 7.47 -14.60 2.06
C THR A 252 6.55 -13.50 2.56
N VAL A 253 5.78 -13.82 3.61
CA VAL A 253 5.12 -12.86 4.50
C VAL A 253 5.80 -12.98 5.86
N GLY A 254 6.43 -11.90 6.32
CA GLY A 254 7.32 -11.95 7.48
C GLY A 254 6.62 -12.19 8.80
N ARG A 255 5.35 -11.79 8.94
CA ARG A 255 4.58 -11.94 10.17
C ARG A 255 3.17 -12.47 9.92
N TYR A 256 2.15 -11.64 9.70
CA TYR A 256 0.77 -12.12 9.57
C TYR A 256 0.27 -12.13 8.14
N LEU A 257 -0.38 -13.21 7.71
CA LEU A 257 -1.21 -13.23 6.51
C LEU A 257 -2.67 -13.27 6.94
N GLN A 258 -3.40 -12.18 6.69
CA GLN A 258 -4.79 -12.02 7.07
C GLN A 258 -5.65 -11.75 5.84
N VAL A 259 -6.59 -12.66 5.57
CA VAL A 259 -7.57 -12.52 4.50
C VAL A 259 -8.95 -12.58 5.13
N VAL A 260 -9.56 -11.41 5.33
CA VAL A 260 -10.70 -11.26 6.22
C VAL A 260 -11.83 -10.42 5.61
N ASN A 261 -13.08 -10.75 5.91
CA ASN A 261 -14.26 -9.97 5.50
C ASN A 261 -14.41 -9.74 3.97
N ASN A 262 -13.85 -10.59 3.11
CA ASN A 262 -13.97 -10.43 1.65
C ASN A 262 -15.21 -11.18 1.14
N GLU A 263 -16.33 -10.48 1.03
CA GLU A 263 -17.66 -11.07 0.78
C GLU A 263 -17.76 -11.94 -0.48
N ARG A 264 -16.97 -11.65 -1.51
CA ARG A 264 -17.01 -12.35 -2.80
C ARG A 264 -15.85 -13.30 -3.04
N LEU A 265 -14.92 -13.43 -2.10
CA LEU A 265 -13.73 -14.24 -2.26
C LEU A 265 -14.13 -15.71 -2.34
N GLN A 266 -13.69 -16.43 -3.38
CA GLN A 266 -14.05 -17.83 -3.64
C GLN A 266 -12.88 -18.80 -3.46
N SER A 267 -11.64 -18.33 -3.62
CA SER A 267 -10.43 -19.15 -3.51
C SER A 267 -9.24 -18.31 -3.02
N MET A 268 -8.18 -19.00 -2.58
CA MET A 268 -6.90 -18.38 -2.21
C MET A 268 -5.90 -18.35 -3.39
N THR A 269 -6.34 -18.71 -4.61
CA THR A 269 -5.53 -18.72 -5.82
C THR A 269 -4.83 -17.39 -6.01
N GLY A 270 -3.54 -17.45 -6.34
CA GLY A 270 -2.64 -16.30 -6.34
C GLY A 270 -1.56 -16.42 -5.26
N LEU A 271 -1.82 -17.14 -4.16
CA LEU A 271 -0.82 -17.39 -3.10
C LEU A 271 0.04 -18.64 -3.34
N ASP A 272 -0.03 -19.22 -4.54
CA ASP A 272 0.54 -20.53 -4.90
C ASP A 272 2.07 -20.65 -4.73
N SER A 273 2.76 -19.54 -4.59
CA SER A 273 4.22 -19.46 -4.40
C SER A 273 4.63 -19.13 -2.97
N VAL A 274 3.68 -18.82 -2.08
CA VAL A 274 4.00 -18.48 -0.68
C VAL A 274 4.57 -19.71 0.01
N GLN A 275 5.79 -19.58 0.50
CA GLN A 275 6.54 -20.62 1.19
C GLN A 275 6.65 -20.35 2.69
N LYS A 276 6.63 -19.08 3.11
CA LYS A 276 6.86 -18.69 4.49
C LYS A 276 5.84 -17.67 4.96
N ILE A 277 5.22 -17.94 6.11
CA ILE A 277 4.41 -16.97 6.87
C ILE A 277 4.93 -17.02 8.29
N GLY A 278 5.67 -16.00 8.75
CA GLY A 278 6.38 -16.04 10.04
C GLY A 278 5.49 -15.87 11.29
N GLY A 279 4.19 -16.11 11.19
CA GLY A 279 3.22 -15.78 12.23
C GLY A 279 1.84 -16.38 11.97
N LEU A 280 0.79 -15.64 12.34
CA LEU A 280 -0.60 -16.03 12.14
C LEU A 280 -0.99 -16.09 10.66
N LEU A 281 -1.51 -17.23 10.22
CA LEU A 281 -2.33 -17.37 9.02
C LEU A 281 -3.81 -17.29 9.42
N GLN A 282 -4.48 -16.19 9.06
CA GLN A 282 -5.87 -15.95 9.40
C GLN A 282 -6.75 -15.81 8.17
N ILE A 283 -7.77 -16.65 8.09
CA ILE A 283 -8.85 -16.61 7.12
C ILE A 283 -10.14 -16.50 7.91
N TYR A 284 -10.77 -15.32 7.85
CA TYR A 284 -11.89 -14.99 8.72
C TYR A 284 -13.03 -14.34 7.95
N ASN A 285 -14.26 -14.83 8.14
CA ASN A 285 -15.47 -14.20 7.59
C ASN A 285 -15.38 -13.96 6.06
N ASN A 286 -15.09 -15.02 5.30
CA ASN A 286 -15.14 -15.00 3.84
C ASN A 286 -16.31 -15.90 3.38
N PRO A 287 -17.55 -15.37 3.32
CA PRO A 287 -18.76 -16.18 3.24
C PRO A 287 -18.93 -16.97 1.94
N LEU A 288 -18.24 -16.55 0.87
CA LEU A 288 -18.24 -17.25 -0.43
C LEU A 288 -16.98 -18.09 -0.68
N LEU A 289 -16.06 -18.20 0.27
CA LEU A 289 -14.83 -18.97 0.10
C LEU A 289 -15.17 -20.46 -0.02
N GLU A 290 -14.78 -21.09 -1.12
CA GLU A 290 -15.09 -22.50 -1.43
C GLU A 290 -13.88 -23.42 -1.24
N THR A 291 -12.66 -22.91 -1.48
CA THR A 291 -11.42 -23.68 -1.42
C THR A 291 -10.23 -22.88 -0.85
N LEU A 292 -9.31 -23.59 -0.19
CA LEU A 292 -7.98 -23.10 0.21
C LEU A 292 -6.89 -23.33 -0.86
N GLU A 293 -7.26 -23.75 -2.07
CA GLU A 293 -6.37 -23.80 -3.23
C GLU A 293 -5.61 -22.46 -3.35
N GLY A 294 -4.29 -22.55 -3.48
CA GLY A 294 -3.38 -21.41 -3.35
C GLY A 294 -2.42 -21.55 -2.17
N LEU A 295 -2.81 -22.24 -1.09
CA LEU A 295 -1.98 -22.31 0.11
C LEU A 295 -1.02 -23.51 0.16
N ASN A 296 -0.89 -24.28 -0.92
CA ASN A 296 -0.28 -25.61 -0.91
C ASN A 296 1.19 -25.70 -0.49
N LYS A 297 1.97 -24.62 -0.62
CA LYS A 297 3.45 -24.67 -0.50
C LYS A 297 4.02 -24.03 0.77
N ILE A 298 3.17 -23.61 1.69
CA ILE A 298 3.62 -22.96 2.93
C ILE A 298 4.28 -24.00 3.84
N ASP A 299 5.50 -23.70 4.27
CA ASP A 299 6.21 -24.48 5.27
C ASP A 299 5.47 -24.42 6.60
N LYS A 300 5.03 -25.59 7.08
CA LYS A 300 4.32 -25.74 8.37
C LYS A 300 5.13 -25.20 9.55
N GLU A 301 6.46 -25.25 9.51
CA GLU A 301 7.31 -24.77 10.59
C GLU A 301 7.35 -23.23 10.66
N SER A 302 6.98 -22.56 9.56
CA SER A 302 6.93 -21.10 9.54
C SER A 302 5.70 -20.52 10.25
N ILE A 303 4.55 -21.21 10.17
CA ILE A 303 3.28 -20.74 10.71
C ILE A 303 3.29 -20.84 12.24
N ASP A 304 2.99 -19.74 12.93
CA ASP A 304 2.87 -19.76 14.40
C ASP A 304 1.51 -20.25 14.88
N ASN A 305 0.44 -19.82 14.20
CA ASN A 305 -0.94 -20.15 14.53
C ASN A 305 -1.81 -20.11 13.27
N LEU A 306 -2.83 -20.97 13.22
CA LEU A 306 -3.78 -21.05 12.12
C LEU A 306 -5.20 -20.70 12.60
N ALA A 307 -5.81 -19.70 11.99
CA ALA A 307 -7.22 -19.38 12.21
C ALA A 307 -8.02 -19.49 10.91
N ILE A 308 -8.96 -20.42 10.84
CA ILE A 308 -9.92 -20.56 9.72
C ILE A 308 -11.32 -20.52 10.32
N ILE A 309 -11.96 -19.36 10.27
CA ILE A 309 -13.19 -19.11 11.01
C ILE A 309 -14.23 -18.43 10.12
N ASP A 310 -15.49 -18.82 10.28
CA ASP A 310 -16.63 -18.16 9.63
C ASP A 310 -16.54 -18.16 8.10
N CYS A 311 -16.13 -19.30 7.53
CA CYS A 311 -16.11 -19.56 6.09
C CYS A 311 -17.16 -20.63 5.74
N PRO A 312 -18.47 -20.31 5.79
CA PRO A 312 -19.57 -21.28 5.71
C PRO A 312 -19.68 -22.06 4.39
N ARG A 313 -19.00 -21.63 3.33
CA ARG A 313 -18.94 -22.35 2.04
C ARG A 313 -17.67 -23.17 1.82
N LEU A 314 -16.69 -23.08 2.71
CA LEU A 314 -15.38 -23.69 2.53
C LEU A 314 -15.49 -25.21 2.55
N ALA A 315 -15.42 -25.84 1.38
CA ALA A 315 -15.60 -27.28 1.21
C ALA A 315 -14.28 -28.02 0.94
N ASP A 316 -13.29 -27.31 0.43
CA ASP A 316 -11.98 -27.84 0.08
C ASP A 316 -10.89 -27.14 0.90
N CYS A 317 -10.63 -27.67 2.09
CA CYS A 317 -9.68 -27.12 3.06
C CYS A 317 -8.43 -28.01 3.26
N ALA A 318 -8.41 -29.21 2.68
CA ALA A 318 -7.37 -30.22 2.88
C ALA A 318 -6.19 -30.04 1.92
N VAL A 319 -5.62 -28.84 1.91
CA VAL A 319 -4.39 -28.51 1.15
C VAL A 319 -3.15 -28.91 1.95
N ASN A 320 -2.06 -29.26 1.26
CA ASN A 320 -0.88 -29.91 1.86
C ASN A 320 -0.34 -29.18 3.09
N SER A 321 -0.08 -27.88 3.00
CA SER A 321 0.44 -27.08 4.11
C SER A 321 -0.45 -27.12 5.36
N ILE A 322 -1.77 -27.05 5.18
CA ILE A 322 -2.75 -27.10 6.27
C ILE A 322 -2.80 -28.51 6.87
N CYS A 323 -2.78 -29.55 6.03
CA CYS A 323 -2.72 -30.95 6.46
C CYS A 323 -1.48 -31.24 7.31
N GLU A 324 -0.31 -30.82 6.82
CA GLU A 324 0.96 -31.01 7.51
C GLU A 324 1.02 -30.23 8.82
N PHE A 325 0.56 -28.97 8.82
CA PHE A 325 0.52 -28.13 10.01
C PHE A 325 -0.38 -28.72 11.10
N LEU A 326 -1.62 -29.08 10.76
CA LEU A 326 -2.57 -29.63 11.72
C LEU A 326 -2.16 -31.03 12.19
N GLY A 327 -1.46 -31.80 11.34
CA GLY A 327 -0.92 -33.12 11.69
C GLY A 327 0.16 -33.03 12.78
N GLU A 328 1.01 -32.00 12.72
CA GLU A 328 2.11 -31.78 13.67
C GLU A 328 1.66 -31.03 14.94
N TYR A 329 0.81 -30.01 14.80
CA TYR A 329 0.48 -29.10 15.89
C TYR A 329 -1.01 -29.21 16.30
N SER A 330 -1.30 -29.86 17.43
CA SER A 330 -2.68 -30.08 17.89
C SER A 330 -3.35 -28.85 18.52
N GLU A 331 -2.57 -27.93 19.10
CA GLU A 331 -3.13 -26.81 19.91
C GLU A 331 -2.97 -25.43 19.23
N LYS A 332 -2.24 -25.34 18.12
CA LYS A 332 -1.92 -24.06 17.45
C LYS A 332 -2.93 -23.67 16.39
N HIS A 333 -4.22 -23.85 16.67
CA HIS A 333 -5.26 -23.52 15.71
C HIS A 333 -6.56 -23.03 16.35
N SER A 334 -7.37 -22.34 15.53
CA SER A 334 -8.76 -21.99 15.82
C SER A 334 -9.58 -22.20 14.55
N ILE A 335 -10.37 -23.27 14.51
CA ILE A 335 -11.17 -23.68 13.35
C ILE A 335 -12.62 -23.82 13.82
N SER A 336 -13.52 -23.01 13.27
CA SER A 336 -14.94 -23.06 13.64
C SER A 336 -15.82 -22.26 12.67
N LYS A 337 -17.12 -22.56 12.66
CA LYS A 337 -18.12 -21.88 11.81
C LYS A 337 -17.83 -21.97 10.31
N ASN A 338 -17.15 -23.04 9.88
CA ASN A 338 -16.95 -23.34 8.47
C ASN A 338 -17.97 -24.39 8.03
N LYS A 339 -17.99 -24.71 6.73
CA LYS A 339 -18.80 -25.82 6.22
C LYS A 339 -18.36 -27.14 6.89
N SER A 340 -19.31 -28.06 7.11
CA SER A 340 -18.98 -29.43 7.54
C SER A 340 -18.00 -30.09 6.56
N GLY A 341 -17.00 -30.78 7.09
CA GLY A 341 -15.81 -31.24 6.37
C GLY A 341 -14.59 -30.34 6.61
N CYS A 342 -14.83 -29.07 6.98
CA CYS A 342 -13.80 -28.08 7.24
C CYS A 342 -14.02 -27.31 8.55
N ASN A 343 -14.95 -27.77 9.40
CA ASN A 343 -15.41 -27.01 10.57
C ASN A 343 -14.61 -27.30 11.86
N THR A 344 -13.82 -28.36 11.88
CA THR A 344 -12.93 -28.71 13.00
C THR A 344 -11.62 -29.28 12.48
N ARG A 345 -10.56 -29.30 13.32
CA ARG A 345 -9.28 -29.93 12.96
C ARG A 345 -9.45 -31.38 12.50
N ASP A 346 -10.23 -32.16 13.24
CA ASP A 346 -10.40 -33.58 12.95
C ASP A 346 -11.14 -33.82 11.63
N GLU A 347 -12.08 -32.95 11.25
CA GLU A 347 -12.72 -32.99 9.93
C GLU A 347 -11.69 -32.69 8.82
N ILE A 348 -10.86 -31.65 8.98
CA ILE A 348 -9.84 -31.33 7.97
C ILE A 348 -8.84 -32.47 7.81
N LEU A 349 -8.32 -33.02 8.90
CA LEU A 349 -7.37 -34.13 8.86
C LEU A 349 -7.97 -35.40 8.24
N PHE A 350 -9.27 -35.63 8.43
CA PHE A 350 -9.96 -36.72 7.76
C PHE A 350 -9.98 -36.53 6.24
N GLU A 351 -10.26 -35.32 5.76
CA GLU A 351 -10.17 -35.01 4.32
C GLU A 351 -8.72 -35.09 3.80
N CYS A 352 -7.72 -34.73 4.62
CA CYS A 352 -6.31 -34.90 4.28
C CYS A 352 -5.93 -36.38 4.05
N ASP A 353 -6.39 -37.29 4.91
CA ASP A 353 -6.16 -38.73 4.77
C ASP A 353 -6.84 -39.29 3.51
N ARG A 354 -8.06 -38.83 3.21
CA ARG A 354 -8.80 -39.23 2.00
C ARG A 354 -8.12 -38.77 0.70
N ASN A 355 -7.54 -37.58 0.71
CA ASN A 355 -6.85 -37.00 -0.43
C ASN A 355 -5.40 -37.51 -0.60
N GLY A 356 -4.88 -38.29 0.35
CA GLY A 356 -3.50 -38.77 0.33
C GLY A 356 -2.46 -37.70 0.67
N ASN A 357 -2.89 -36.63 1.35
CA ASN A 357 -2.08 -35.47 1.71
C ASN A 357 -1.51 -35.56 3.15
N SER A 358 -1.60 -36.72 3.81
CA SER A 358 -1.07 -36.94 5.15
C SER A 358 0.25 -37.70 5.17
N SER A 359 1.18 -37.25 6.02
CA SER A 359 2.49 -37.88 6.25
C SER A 359 2.53 -38.78 7.50
N GLY A 360 1.37 -39.19 8.04
CA GLY A 360 1.26 -39.91 9.32
C GLY A 360 0.49 -41.22 9.17
N GLY A 361 1.06 -42.31 9.70
CA GLY A 361 0.55 -43.68 9.54
C GLY A 361 -0.89 -43.90 10.00
N ALA A 362 -1.64 -44.64 9.18
CA ALA A 362 -3.00 -45.07 9.44
C ALA A 362 -3.14 -45.73 10.83
N SER A 363 -3.80 -45.01 11.75
CA SER A 363 -4.25 -45.59 13.01
C SER A 363 -5.68 -46.12 12.82
N GLU A 364 -5.90 -47.41 13.11
CA GLU A 364 -7.22 -48.07 13.13
C GLU A 364 -8.10 -47.50 14.26
N VAL A 365 -8.58 -46.27 14.09
CA VAL A 365 -9.59 -45.68 14.97
C VAL A 365 -10.90 -45.63 14.20
N ILE A 366 -11.96 -46.22 14.76
CA ILE A 366 -13.30 -46.07 14.20
C ILE A 366 -13.78 -44.65 14.49
N ARG A 367 -14.13 -43.91 13.44
CA ARG A 367 -14.55 -42.50 13.54
C ARG A 367 -15.88 -42.27 12.81
N PHE A 368 -16.64 -41.30 13.31
CA PHE A 368 -17.97 -40.93 12.82
C PHE A 368 -17.94 -39.48 12.34
N TYR A 369 -18.32 -39.23 11.08
CA TYR A 369 -18.29 -37.89 10.48
C TYR A 369 -19.47 -37.61 9.55
N PRO A 370 -20.00 -36.37 9.48
CA PRO A 370 -19.73 -35.28 10.41
C PRO A 370 -20.30 -35.62 11.80
N ASN A 371 -19.68 -35.13 12.86
CA ASN A 371 -20.17 -35.30 14.23
C ASN A 371 -19.97 -33.98 15.01
N PRO A 372 -21.04 -33.31 15.46
CA PRO A 372 -22.46 -33.71 15.37
C PRO A 372 -23.02 -33.56 13.94
N THR A 373 -24.01 -34.40 13.61
CA THR A 373 -24.77 -34.29 12.35
C THR A 373 -26.24 -34.61 12.57
N PHE A 374 -27.09 -34.00 11.75
CA PHE A 374 -28.52 -34.32 11.66
C PHE A 374 -28.84 -35.14 10.39
N GLY A 375 -27.83 -35.53 9.63
CA GLY A 375 -27.94 -36.23 8.34
C GLY A 375 -27.14 -37.53 8.28
N ILE A 376 -26.62 -37.85 7.09
CA ILE A 376 -25.84 -39.06 6.87
C ILE A 376 -24.50 -38.96 7.62
N VAL A 377 -24.17 -40.01 8.37
CA VAL A 377 -22.86 -40.23 9.01
C VAL A 377 -22.06 -41.22 8.18
N SER A 378 -20.85 -40.83 7.80
CA SER A 378 -19.78 -41.71 7.34
C SER A 378 -19.08 -42.36 8.53
N ILE A 379 -18.90 -43.67 8.46
CA ILE A 379 -18.21 -44.47 9.48
C ILE A 379 -17.00 -45.10 8.81
N GLU A 380 -15.80 -44.79 9.29
CA GLU A 380 -14.54 -45.38 8.80
C GLU A 380 -13.73 -45.96 9.95
N GLY A 381 -12.75 -46.83 9.64
CA GLY A 381 -11.94 -47.58 10.62
C GLY A 381 -12.07 -49.09 10.55
N PHE A 382 -12.74 -49.63 9.54
CA PHE A 382 -12.71 -51.07 9.23
C PHE A 382 -11.60 -51.33 8.22
N SER A 383 -10.53 -52.03 8.61
CA SER A 383 -9.59 -52.59 7.63
C SER A 383 -10.36 -53.54 6.70
N GLN A 384 -10.13 -53.42 5.39
CA GLN A 384 -10.74 -54.30 4.37
C GLN A 384 -10.30 -55.78 4.48
N ASP A 385 -9.56 -56.16 5.52
CA ASP A 385 -9.09 -57.52 5.77
C ASP A 385 -10.20 -58.50 6.16
N ALA A 386 -11.40 -58.02 6.49
CA ALA A 386 -12.53 -58.87 6.83
C ALA A 386 -13.23 -59.51 5.60
N GLU A 387 -13.20 -58.88 4.42
CA GLU A 387 -13.84 -59.44 3.23
C GLU A 387 -13.00 -60.51 2.52
N ASN A 388 -11.68 -60.41 2.58
CA ASN A 388 -10.78 -61.40 1.96
C ASN A 388 -10.70 -62.72 2.75
N LYS A 389 -11.01 -62.73 4.06
CA LYS A 389 -11.09 -63.97 4.86
C LYS A 389 -12.36 -64.79 4.61
N LYS A 390 -13.46 -64.18 4.13
CA LYS A 390 -14.69 -64.92 3.76
C LYS A 390 -14.58 -65.61 2.40
N LYS A 391 -13.78 -65.10 1.45
CA LYS A 391 -13.56 -65.77 0.14
C LYS A 391 -12.59 -66.96 0.22
N LYS A 392 -11.67 -67.02 1.19
CA LYS A 392 -10.77 -68.17 1.38
C LYS A 392 -11.37 -69.35 2.17
N LYS A 393 -12.48 -69.16 2.90
CA LYS A 393 -13.18 -70.26 3.60
C LYS A 393 -14.26 -70.99 2.76
N LYS A 394 -14.52 -70.56 1.52
CA LYS A 394 -15.37 -71.29 0.56
C LYS A 394 -14.59 -72.12 -0.48
N LYS A 395 -13.27 -72.22 -0.33
CA LYS A 395 -12.40 -73.12 -1.10
C LYS A 395 -11.50 -73.92 -0.15
N LYS A 396 -12.10 -74.80 0.65
CA LYS A 396 -11.46 -75.99 1.21
C LYS A 396 -12.52 -77.02 1.53
#